data_AF-A0A6B3HKH3-F1
#
_entry.id   AF-A0A6B3HKH3-F1
#
_cell.length_a   1.000
_cell.length_b   1.000
_cell.length_c   1.000
_cell.angle_alpha   90.00
_cell.angle_beta   90.00
_cell.angle_gamma   90.00
#
_symmetry.space_group_name_H-M   'P 1'
#
loop_
_entity.id
_entity.type
_entity.pdbx_description
1 polymer ?
#
loop_
_entity_poly.entity_id
_entity_poly.type
_entity_poly.pdbx_seq_one_letter_code
_entity_poly.pdbx_strand_id
1 'polypeptide(L)'
;MQREPGPGGAERLKLRSLAAALTSLLALAATSLVAGPAAAAARDAAPCALPRTAAHHSLGLDSWNGAYPQPGRRLDAVMIFLSFPDSEPVLTPELLTADHFPSTTRFFERASYGRFTLRPHPRRTWTQMPRPSTWYGIERDWDAKKRTAYLRDA
;
A
#
# COMPACT_ATOMS: atom_id res chain seq x y z
N MET A 1 49.33 40.83 -30.28
CA MET A 1 49.90 40.22 -29.06
C MET A 1 48.90 39.19 -28.53
N GLN A 2 48.94 37.96 -29.04
CA GLN A 2 48.11 36.84 -28.58
C GLN A 2 48.98 35.92 -27.72
N ARG A 3 48.55 35.67 -26.48
CA ARG A 3 49.18 34.69 -25.58
C ARG A 3 48.55 33.33 -25.84
N GLU A 4 49.36 32.41 -26.38
CA GLU A 4 49.05 30.98 -26.45
C GLU A 4 48.88 30.40 -25.04
N PRO A 5 47.81 29.63 -24.75
CA PRO A 5 47.67 28.93 -23.48
C PRO A 5 48.60 27.70 -23.45
N GLY A 6 49.59 27.73 -22.56
CA GLY A 6 50.53 26.63 -22.41
C GLY A 6 49.89 25.29 -21.99
N PRO A 7 50.55 24.15 -22.29
CA PRO A 7 50.00 22.79 -22.14
C PRO A 7 49.53 22.42 -20.72
N GLY A 8 50.01 23.13 -19.68
CA GLY A 8 49.59 22.91 -18.30
C GLY A 8 48.16 23.38 -17.95
N GLY A 9 47.47 24.10 -18.84
CA GLY A 9 46.07 24.50 -18.63
C GLY A 9 45.06 23.36 -18.85
N ALA A 10 45.27 22.57 -19.90
CA ALA A 10 44.38 21.47 -20.27
C ALA A 10 44.46 20.29 -19.28
N GLU A 11 45.64 20.01 -18.76
CA GLU A 11 45.88 18.92 -17.81
C GLU A 11 45.24 19.22 -16.43
N ARG A 12 45.31 20.47 -15.98
CA ARG A 12 44.63 20.94 -14.77
C ARG A 12 43.10 20.92 -14.89
N LEU A 13 42.56 21.18 -16.08
CA LEU A 13 41.11 21.10 -16.32
C LEU A 13 40.59 19.65 -16.26
N LYS A 14 41.37 18.70 -16.82
CA LYS A 14 41.08 17.26 -16.75
C LYS A 14 41.14 16.74 -15.31
N LEU A 15 42.13 17.16 -14.53
CA LEU A 15 42.26 16.77 -13.12
C LEU A 15 41.08 17.26 -12.27
N ARG A 16 40.63 18.52 -12.50
CA ARG A 16 39.48 19.11 -11.80
C ARG A 16 38.17 18.41 -12.17
N SER A 17 37.99 18.04 -13.44
CA SER A 17 36.82 17.31 -13.92
C SER A 17 36.75 15.89 -13.32
N LEU A 18 37.87 15.18 -13.25
CA LEU A 18 37.96 13.87 -12.61
C LEU A 18 37.70 13.95 -11.11
N ALA A 19 38.25 14.95 -10.42
CA ALA A 19 37.98 15.18 -9.01
C ALA A 19 36.49 15.49 -8.77
N ALA A 20 35.87 16.35 -9.58
CA ALA A 20 34.45 16.64 -9.50
C ALA A 20 33.59 15.38 -9.71
N ALA A 21 33.88 14.59 -10.76
CA ALA A 21 33.17 13.35 -11.05
C ALA A 21 33.32 12.31 -9.91
N LEU A 22 34.52 12.15 -9.37
CA LEU A 22 34.78 11.26 -8.22
C LEU A 22 34.02 11.73 -6.98
N THR A 23 34.00 13.04 -6.73
CA THR A 23 33.29 13.62 -5.57
C THR A 23 31.78 13.45 -5.72
N SER A 24 31.23 13.63 -6.93
CA SER A 24 29.83 13.34 -7.24
C SER A 24 29.49 11.87 -7.10
N LEU A 25 30.36 10.95 -7.56
CA LEU A 25 30.17 9.49 -7.37
C LEU A 25 30.20 9.10 -5.89
N LEU A 26 31.13 9.65 -5.11
CA LEU A 26 31.22 9.41 -3.67
C LEU A 26 30.01 9.98 -2.92
N ALA A 27 29.53 11.18 -3.29
CA ALA A 27 28.31 11.75 -2.73
C ALA A 27 27.06 10.91 -3.08
N LEU A 28 26.99 10.40 -4.31
CA LEU A 28 25.91 9.52 -4.75
C LEU A 28 25.96 8.17 -4.02
N ALA A 29 27.15 7.59 -3.83
CA ALA A 29 27.35 6.37 -3.04
C ALA A 29 26.99 6.58 -1.57
N ALA A 30 27.45 7.67 -0.94
CA ALA A 30 27.13 7.99 0.45
C ALA A 30 25.62 8.17 0.67
N THR A 31 24.93 8.86 -0.24
CA THR A 31 23.47 9.04 -0.16
C THR A 31 22.70 7.75 -0.45
N SER A 32 23.18 6.89 -1.35
CA SER A 32 22.54 5.59 -1.61
C SER A 32 22.84 4.51 -0.56
N LEU A 33 23.96 4.59 0.17
CA LEU A 33 24.22 3.74 1.34
C LEU A 33 23.43 4.17 2.58
N VAL A 34 23.16 5.47 2.75
CA VAL A 34 22.28 5.97 3.83
C VAL A 34 20.80 5.70 3.54
N ALA A 35 20.43 5.52 2.26
CA ALA A 35 19.04 5.34 1.82
C ALA A 35 18.75 4.01 1.09
N GLY A 36 19.55 2.96 1.31
CA GLY A 36 19.36 1.65 0.64
C GLY A 36 19.71 0.45 1.51
N PRO A 37 19.20 -0.75 1.13
CA PRO A 37 17.89 -1.23 1.53
C PRO A 37 17.76 -1.33 3.06
N ALA A 38 16.61 -0.92 3.59
CA ALA A 38 16.20 -1.09 4.99
C ALA A 38 16.00 -2.57 5.42
N ALA A 39 16.81 -3.50 4.91
CA ALA A 39 16.75 -4.93 5.17
C ALA A 39 17.71 -5.38 6.29
N ALA A 40 18.61 -4.51 6.78
CA ALA A 40 19.53 -4.83 7.87
C ALA A 40 19.13 -4.26 9.24
N ALA A 41 18.06 -3.46 9.34
CA ALA A 41 17.62 -2.81 10.58
C ALA A 41 16.85 -3.76 11.55
N ALA A 42 17.17 -5.05 11.56
CA ALA A 42 16.47 -6.04 12.37
C ALA A 42 17.20 -6.44 13.67
N ARG A 43 18.33 -5.80 14.02
CA ARG A 43 19.04 -6.14 15.26
C ARG A 43 18.95 -5.09 16.36
N ASP A 44 18.88 -3.81 16.01
CA ASP A 44 18.61 -2.73 16.95
C ASP A 44 17.49 -1.87 16.39
N ALA A 45 16.26 -2.33 16.61
CA ALA A 45 15.10 -1.51 16.33
C ALA A 45 15.27 -0.20 17.14
N ALA A 46 15.16 0.96 16.47
CA ALA A 46 15.38 2.28 17.07
C ALA A 46 14.63 2.40 18.42
N PRO A 47 15.05 3.26 19.35
CA PRO A 47 14.46 3.34 20.71
C PRO A 47 12.93 3.56 20.75
N CYS A 48 12.30 3.97 19.65
CA CYS A 48 10.85 4.11 19.49
C CYS A 48 10.14 2.89 18.87
N ALA A 49 10.87 1.83 18.53
CA ALA A 49 10.29 0.64 17.95
C ALA A 49 9.46 -0.11 18.99
N LEU A 50 8.19 -0.36 18.65
CA LEU A 50 7.29 -1.10 19.53
C LEU A 50 7.75 -2.56 19.63
N PRO A 51 7.86 -3.13 20.85
CA PRO A 51 8.25 -4.52 21.01
C PRO A 51 7.14 -5.44 20.49
N ARG A 52 7.52 -6.54 19.85
CA ARG A 52 6.58 -7.60 19.46
C ARG A 52 5.93 -8.19 20.71
N THR A 53 4.62 -8.42 20.64
CA THR A 53 3.88 -9.15 21.68
C THR A 53 3.10 -10.30 21.06
N ALA A 54 2.66 -11.25 21.88
CA ALA A 54 1.75 -12.31 21.44
C ALA A 54 0.29 -11.84 21.34
N ALA A 55 0.02 -10.55 21.55
CA ALA A 55 -1.32 -10.01 21.46
C ALA A 55 -1.84 -10.05 20.02
N HIS A 56 -3.10 -10.43 19.85
CA HIS A 56 -3.82 -10.21 18.61
C HIS A 56 -3.74 -8.73 18.23
N HIS A 57 -3.32 -8.43 17.00
CA HIS A 57 -3.07 -7.07 16.49
C HIS A 57 -1.83 -6.34 17.04
N SER A 58 -0.79 -7.04 17.48
CA SER A 58 0.50 -6.41 17.79
C SER A 58 1.07 -5.64 16.58
N LEU A 59 1.52 -4.41 16.79
CA LEU A 59 2.28 -3.66 15.80
C LEU A 59 3.71 -4.26 15.73
N GLY A 60 4.12 -4.78 14.58
CA GLY A 60 5.45 -5.39 14.38
C GLY A 60 5.43 -6.82 13.84
N LEU A 61 4.81 -7.03 12.69
CA LEU A 61 4.92 -8.31 11.97
C LEU A 61 6.25 -8.35 11.20
N ASP A 62 7.09 -9.34 11.51
CA ASP A 62 8.33 -9.65 10.78
C ASP A 62 8.08 -10.54 9.54
N SER A 63 6.91 -11.17 9.52
CA SER A 63 6.50 -12.16 8.54
C SER A 63 5.04 -11.95 8.15
N TRP A 64 4.71 -12.32 6.91
CA TRP A 64 3.35 -12.22 6.42
C TRP A 64 2.49 -13.35 6.99
N ASN A 65 1.32 -13.01 7.53
CA ASN A 65 0.36 -14.04 7.94
C ASN A 65 -0.24 -14.70 6.70
N GLY A 66 0.10 -15.97 6.46
CA GLY A 66 -0.34 -16.75 5.30
C GLY A 66 -1.85 -16.95 5.17
N ALA A 67 -2.64 -16.67 6.22
CA ALA A 67 -4.11 -16.65 6.13
C ALA A 67 -4.64 -15.49 5.28
N TYR A 68 -3.83 -14.46 5.01
CA TYR A 68 -4.20 -13.30 4.20
C TYR A 68 -3.48 -13.30 2.85
N PRO A 69 -4.14 -12.89 1.76
CA PRO A 69 -3.50 -12.79 0.44
C PRO A 69 -2.42 -11.72 0.43
N GLN A 70 -1.22 -12.06 -0.07
CA GLN A 70 -0.12 -11.11 -0.17
C GLN A 70 -0.34 -10.12 -1.34
N PRO A 71 -0.13 -8.80 -1.13
CA PRO A 71 -0.31 -7.78 -2.15
C PRO A 71 0.91 -7.69 -3.08
N GLY A 72 1.23 -8.78 -3.77
CA GLY A 72 2.37 -8.88 -4.70
C GLY A 72 1.98 -9.11 -6.15
N ARG A 73 0.68 -9.06 -6.45
CA ARG A 73 0.13 -9.34 -7.80
C ARG A 73 -1.17 -8.59 -8.02
N ARG A 74 -1.70 -8.67 -9.24
CA ARG A 74 -3.10 -8.28 -9.49
C ARG A 74 -4.05 -9.21 -8.72
N LEU A 75 -5.03 -8.63 -8.04
CA LEU A 75 -6.10 -9.35 -7.36
C LEU A 75 -7.45 -8.92 -7.94
N ASP A 76 -8.20 -9.89 -8.45
CA ASP A 76 -9.59 -9.70 -8.86
C ASP A 76 -10.49 -9.85 -7.63
N ALA A 77 -11.33 -8.85 -7.37
CA ALA A 77 -12.22 -8.81 -6.21
C ALA A 77 -13.66 -8.57 -6.65
N VAL A 78 -14.58 -9.42 -6.20
CA VAL A 78 -16.01 -9.20 -6.39
C VAL A 78 -16.49 -8.09 -5.45
N MET A 79 -17.33 -7.19 -5.95
CA MET A 79 -18.04 -6.20 -5.14
C MET A 79 -19.53 -6.49 -5.21
N ILE A 80 -20.10 -6.89 -4.06
CA ILE A 80 -21.50 -7.29 -3.90
C ILE A 80 -22.21 -6.16 -3.15
N PHE A 81 -23.42 -5.83 -3.61
CA PHE A 81 -24.28 -4.81 -3.00
C PHE A 81 -25.43 -5.51 -2.30
N LEU A 82 -25.61 -5.23 -1.01
CA LEU A 82 -26.61 -5.89 -0.18
C LEU A 82 -27.79 -4.96 0.09
N SER A 83 -29.01 -5.44 -0.14
CA SER A 83 -30.24 -4.77 0.29
C SER A 83 -30.90 -5.58 1.42
N PHE A 84 -31.77 -4.96 2.20
CA PHE A 84 -32.50 -5.64 3.27
C PHE A 84 -34.01 -5.55 3.03
N PRO A 85 -34.82 -6.54 3.44
CA PRO A 85 -36.27 -6.49 3.25
C PRO A 85 -36.97 -5.29 3.91
N ASP A 86 -36.36 -4.71 4.93
CA ASP A 86 -36.84 -3.53 5.69
C ASP A 86 -36.23 -2.21 5.21
N SER A 87 -35.43 -2.20 4.14
CA SER A 87 -34.74 -1.01 3.65
C SER A 87 -34.56 -1.02 2.13
N GLU A 88 -35.22 -0.08 1.45
CA GLU A 88 -35.11 0.08 0.01
C GLU A 88 -33.84 0.86 -0.37
N PRO A 89 -33.01 0.35 -1.30
CA PRO A 89 -31.82 1.06 -1.74
C PRO A 89 -32.15 2.38 -2.46
N VAL A 90 -31.55 3.48 -1.99
CA VAL A 90 -31.73 4.82 -2.59
C VAL A 90 -30.68 5.19 -3.65
N LEU A 91 -29.63 4.38 -3.79
CA LEU A 91 -28.55 4.56 -4.76
C LEU A 91 -28.42 3.34 -5.66
N THR A 92 -27.75 3.50 -6.80
CA THR A 92 -27.46 2.37 -7.70
C THR A 92 -26.09 1.75 -7.38
N PRO A 93 -25.90 0.44 -7.64
CA PRO A 93 -24.58 -0.20 -7.58
C PRO A 93 -23.50 0.51 -8.38
N GLU A 94 -23.85 1.09 -9.53
CA GLU A 94 -22.94 1.84 -10.39
C GLU A 94 -22.43 3.11 -9.72
N LEU A 95 -23.33 3.88 -9.08
CA LEU A 95 -22.95 5.10 -8.35
C LEU A 95 -22.03 4.76 -7.17
N LEU A 96 -22.38 3.75 -6.37
CA LEU A 96 -21.56 3.31 -5.24
C LEU A 96 -20.19 2.76 -5.68
N THR A 97 -20.13 2.09 -6.83
CA THR A 97 -18.86 1.65 -7.42
C THR A 97 -17.99 2.85 -7.78
N ALA A 98 -18.57 3.88 -8.40
CA ALA A 98 -17.85 5.07 -8.85
C ALA A 98 -17.27 5.91 -7.69
N ASP A 99 -17.91 5.88 -6.51
CA ASP A 99 -17.38 6.53 -5.30
C ASP A 99 -16.03 5.94 -4.85
N HIS A 100 -15.81 4.64 -5.10
CA HIS A 100 -14.64 3.90 -4.61
C HIS A 100 -13.60 3.66 -5.71
N PHE A 101 -14.06 3.40 -6.94
CA PHE A 101 -13.18 3.06 -8.05
C PHE A 101 -13.23 4.12 -9.13
N PRO A 102 -12.07 4.52 -9.70
CA PRO A 102 -10.75 3.88 -9.60
C PRO A 102 -9.84 4.36 -8.45
N SER A 103 -10.34 5.15 -7.48
CA SER A 103 -9.49 5.75 -6.43
C SER A 103 -8.79 4.68 -5.58
N THR A 104 -9.50 3.63 -5.16
CA THR A 104 -8.97 2.49 -4.39
C THR A 104 -7.92 1.70 -5.17
N THR A 105 -8.16 1.41 -6.46
CA THR A 105 -7.19 0.72 -7.32
C THR A 105 -5.88 1.51 -7.38
N ARG A 106 -5.95 2.83 -7.64
CA ARG A 106 -4.77 3.68 -7.74
C ARG A 106 -4.04 3.84 -6.41
N PHE A 107 -4.77 3.87 -5.29
CA PHE A 107 -4.16 3.90 -3.96
C PHE A 107 -3.26 2.69 -3.76
N PHE A 108 -3.80 1.49 -3.99
CA PHE A 108 -3.07 0.23 -3.82
C PHE A 108 -1.90 0.08 -4.78
N GLU A 109 -2.07 0.51 -6.03
CA GLU A 109 -0.99 0.54 -7.01
C GLU A 109 0.17 1.43 -6.56
N ARG A 110 -0.11 2.66 -6.13
CA ARG A 110 0.94 3.58 -5.65
C ARG A 110 1.59 3.11 -4.36
N ALA A 111 0.79 2.68 -3.37
CA ALA A 111 1.28 2.24 -2.06
C ALA A 111 2.17 0.99 -2.16
N SER A 112 1.95 0.18 -3.20
CA SER A 112 2.75 -1.02 -3.48
C SER A 112 3.88 -0.78 -4.48
N TYR A 113 4.13 0.46 -4.90
CA TYR A 113 5.09 0.81 -5.95
C TYR A 113 4.89 0.00 -7.25
N GLY A 114 3.63 -0.17 -7.65
CA GLY A 114 3.22 -0.92 -8.85
C GLY A 114 3.18 -2.44 -8.68
N ARG A 115 3.45 -2.98 -7.49
CA ARG A 115 3.44 -4.44 -7.27
C ARG A 115 2.05 -5.05 -7.10
N PHE A 116 1.07 -4.25 -6.70
CA PHE A 116 -0.29 -4.69 -6.38
C PHE A 116 -1.32 -3.86 -7.11
N THR A 117 -2.27 -4.53 -7.76
CA THR A 117 -3.42 -3.87 -8.40
C THR A 117 -4.69 -4.59 -7.98
N LEU A 118 -5.59 -3.87 -7.30
CA LEU A 118 -6.93 -4.37 -6.99
C LEU A 118 -7.87 -4.08 -8.16
N ARG A 119 -8.41 -5.13 -8.79
CA ARG A 119 -9.38 -5.02 -9.89
C ARG A 119 -10.78 -5.36 -9.40
N PRO A 120 -11.70 -4.39 -9.32
CA PRO A 120 -13.07 -4.67 -8.91
C PRO A 120 -13.88 -5.34 -10.03
N HIS A 121 -14.75 -6.26 -9.63
CA HIS A 121 -15.82 -6.84 -10.44
C HIS A 121 -17.15 -6.55 -9.73
N PRO A 122 -17.71 -5.34 -9.91
CA PRO A 122 -18.95 -4.94 -9.27
C PRO A 122 -20.15 -5.66 -9.90
N ARG A 123 -21.04 -6.16 -9.04
CA ARG A 123 -22.37 -6.63 -9.47
C ARG A 123 -23.25 -5.42 -9.77
N ARG A 124 -24.09 -5.52 -10.80
CA ARG A 124 -25.01 -4.45 -11.23
C ARG A 124 -26.36 -4.48 -10.49
N THR A 125 -26.53 -5.42 -9.56
CA THR A 125 -27.79 -5.68 -8.89
C THR A 125 -27.60 -5.77 -7.39
N TRP A 126 -28.62 -5.35 -6.67
CA TRP A 126 -28.76 -5.58 -5.24
C TRP A 126 -29.01 -7.06 -4.98
N THR A 127 -28.31 -7.62 -4.00
CA THR A 127 -28.53 -8.96 -3.45
C THR A 127 -29.31 -8.79 -2.16
N GLN A 128 -30.57 -9.22 -2.14
CA GLN A 128 -31.41 -9.04 -0.97
C GLN A 128 -31.05 -10.07 0.10
N MET A 129 -30.73 -9.57 1.29
CA MET A 129 -30.48 -10.38 2.47
C MET A 129 -31.76 -11.10 2.93
N PRO A 130 -31.65 -12.31 3.51
CA PRO A 130 -32.83 -13.10 3.91
C PRO A 130 -33.54 -12.57 5.17
N ARG A 131 -32.92 -11.64 5.90
CA ARG A 131 -33.44 -11.09 7.16
C ARG A 131 -33.44 -9.55 7.13
N PRO A 132 -34.33 -8.88 7.89
CA PRO A 132 -34.27 -7.44 8.11
C PRO A 132 -32.91 -6.99 8.66
N SER A 133 -32.47 -5.78 8.32
CA SER A 133 -31.21 -5.19 8.74
C SER A 133 -31.01 -5.24 10.26
N THR A 134 -32.07 -4.96 11.01
CA THR A 134 -32.10 -4.93 12.48
C THR A 134 -31.86 -6.31 13.12
N TRP A 135 -32.17 -7.41 12.42
CA TRP A 135 -31.94 -8.76 12.93
C TRP A 135 -30.45 -9.04 13.14
N TYR A 136 -29.61 -8.56 12.22
CA TYR A 136 -28.16 -8.71 12.30
C TYR A 136 -27.53 -7.85 13.40
N GLY A 137 -28.22 -6.83 13.94
CA GLY A 137 -27.72 -6.02 15.05
C GLY A 137 -26.34 -5.42 14.81
N ILE A 138 -26.13 -4.84 13.62
CA ILE A 138 -24.85 -4.22 13.24
C ILE A 138 -24.61 -3.00 14.14
N GLU A 139 -23.62 -3.10 15.03
CA GLU A 139 -23.28 -2.03 15.98
C GLU A 139 -21.79 -2.08 16.37
N ARG A 140 -21.34 -1.09 17.16
CA ARG A 140 -20.00 -1.16 17.76
C ARG A 140 -19.96 -2.31 18.77
N ASP A 141 -18.85 -3.04 18.80
CA ASP A 141 -18.71 -4.27 19.60
C ASP A 141 -19.73 -5.36 19.20
N TRP A 142 -20.06 -5.40 17.90
CA TRP A 142 -21.00 -6.31 17.28
C TRP A 142 -20.88 -7.76 17.79
N ASP A 143 -21.99 -8.29 18.31
CA ASP A 143 -22.07 -9.69 18.74
C ASP A 143 -21.51 -10.65 17.68
N ALA A 144 -20.57 -11.49 18.09
CA ALA A 144 -19.83 -12.34 17.18
C ALA A 144 -20.73 -13.35 16.44
N LYS A 145 -21.79 -13.85 17.08
CA LYS A 145 -22.72 -14.80 16.45
C LYS A 145 -23.56 -14.11 15.38
N LYS A 146 -24.06 -12.90 15.66
CA LYS A 146 -24.81 -12.09 14.69
C LYS A 146 -23.95 -11.66 13.51
N ARG A 147 -22.69 -11.26 13.75
CA ARG A 147 -21.71 -10.97 12.69
C ARG A 147 -21.46 -12.18 11.80
N THR A 148 -21.27 -13.36 12.39
CA THR A 148 -21.09 -14.60 11.61
C THR A 148 -22.34 -14.94 10.81
N ALA A 149 -23.55 -14.73 11.34
CA ALA A 149 -24.78 -14.93 10.59
C ALA A 149 -24.89 -13.99 9.38
N TYR A 150 -24.58 -12.70 9.56
CA TYR A 150 -24.51 -11.73 8.45
C TYR A 150 -23.58 -12.19 7.32
N LEU A 151 -22.37 -12.65 7.67
CA LEU A 151 -21.39 -13.12 6.69
C LEU A 151 -21.75 -14.46 6.02
N ARG A 152 -22.62 -15.27 6.65
CA ARG A 152 -23.10 -16.53 6.06
C ARG A 152 -24.26 -16.32 5.10
N ASP A 153 -25.08 -15.32 5.38
CA ASP A 153 -26.27 -15.00 4.60
C ASP A 153 -25.95 -14.12 3.37
N ALA A 154 -24.82 -13.41 3.39
CA ALA A 154 -24.29 -12.61 2.28
C ALA A 154 -23.47 -13.44 1.28
#